data_AF-F6H8V0-F1
#
_entry.id   AF-F6H8V0-F1
#
_cell.length_a   1.000
_cell.length_b   1.000
_cell.length_c   1.000
_cell.angle_alpha   90.00
_cell.angle_beta   90.00
_cell.angle_gamma   90.00
#
_symmetry.space_group_name_H-M   'P 1'
#
loop_
_entity.id
_entity.type
_entity.pdbx_description
1 polymer ?
#
loop_
_entity_poly.entity_id
_entity_poly.type
_entity_poly.pdbx_seq_one_letter_code
_entity_poly.pdbx_strand_id
1 'polypeptide(L)'
;MAIANGRLNVVEFLISNGVSLNASNIEKYTLWILQLRDFHMEIIIHATQTQNVLGKKGRKIRELTSVVQKRFEFLENNVELYAEKFNNRVFYAIAQAESLRFKLLGGLVVRRAGYGVLSFVMESGTKGCEVIGGKLHV
;
A
#
# COMPACT_ATOMS: atom_id res chain seq x y z
N MET A 1 8.85 12.81 -30.03
CA MET A 1 10.27 12.50 -29.79
C MET A 1 10.58 11.04 -29.42
N ALA A 2 9.62 10.16 -29.07
CA ALA A 2 9.94 8.71 -28.96
C ALA A 2 10.36 8.08 -30.31
N ILE A 3 9.91 8.68 -31.42
CA ILE A 3 10.30 8.33 -32.79
C ILE A 3 11.75 8.72 -33.11
N ALA A 4 12.36 9.68 -32.39
CA ALA A 4 13.71 10.17 -32.69
C ALA A 4 14.83 9.25 -32.17
N ASN A 5 14.52 8.29 -31.27
CA ASN A 5 15.53 7.48 -30.57
C ASN A 5 15.50 5.99 -30.97
N GLY A 6 14.97 5.65 -32.16
CA GLY A 6 15.24 4.36 -32.82
C GLY A 6 14.70 3.08 -32.15
N ARG A 7 13.78 3.17 -31.17
CA ARG A 7 13.21 1.98 -30.51
C ARG A 7 11.94 1.49 -31.21
N LEU A 8 12.12 0.89 -32.39
CA LEU A 8 11.06 0.26 -33.20
C LEU A 8 10.38 -0.92 -32.50
N ASN A 9 11.12 -1.73 -31.74
CA ASN A 9 10.60 -2.95 -31.08
C ASN A 9 9.46 -2.68 -30.09
N VAL A 10 9.50 -1.54 -29.40
CA VAL A 10 8.44 -1.16 -28.44
C VAL A 10 7.17 -0.77 -29.19
N VAL A 11 7.31 -0.14 -30.36
CA VAL A 11 6.18 0.28 -31.19
C VAL A 11 5.54 -0.93 -31.87
N GLU A 12 6.32 -1.88 -32.38
CA GLU A 12 5.79 -3.13 -32.95
C GLU A 12 5.08 -4.00 -31.91
N PHE A 13 5.60 -4.08 -30.69
CA PHE A 13 4.94 -4.78 -29.59
C PHE A 13 3.58 -4.14 -29.23
N LEU A 14 3.48 -2.82 -29.28
CA LEU A 14 2.23 -2.11 -29.03
C LEU A 14 1.22 -2.29 -30.17
N ILE A 15 1.69 -2.43 -31.42
CA ILE A 15 0.84 -2.73 -32.57
C ILE A 15 0.36 -4.19 -32.53
N SER A 16 1.20 -5.16 -32.12
CA SER A 16 0.80 -6.57 -32.03
C SER A 16 -0.21 -6.84 -30.92
N ASN A 17 -0.20 -6.02 -29.87
CA ASN A 17 -1.16 -6.11 -28.74
C ASN A 17 -2.47 -5.34 -28.99
N GLY A 18 -2.68 -4.80 -30.20
CA GLY A 18 -3.98 -4.25 -30.61
C GLY A 18 -4.22 -2.80 -30.21
N VAL A 19 -3.18 -2.02 -29.92
CA VAL A 19 -3.34 -0.59 -29.59
C VAL A 19 -3.73 0.17 -30.85
N SER A 20 -4.98 0.63 -30.91
CA SER A 20 -5.52 1.42 -32.01
C SER A 20 -4.86 2.81 -32.08
N LEU A 21 -4.00 3.01 -33.08
CA LEU A 21 -3.28 4.26 -33.38
C LEU A 21 -4.19 5.43 -33.80
N ASN A 22 -5.48 5.18 -34.05
CA ASN A 22 -6.45 6.17 -34.55
C ASN A 22 -7.20 6.95 -33.47
N ALA A 23 -6.90 6.76 -32.18
CA ALA A 23 -7.43 7.63 -31.14
C ALA A 23 -6.71 8.99 -31.20
N SER A 24 -7.28 9.93 -31.95
CA SER A 24 -6.88 11.33 -32.06
C SER A 24 -7.11 12.11 -30.75
N ASN A 25 -6.62 11.62 -29.61
CA ASN A 25 -6.64 12.37 -28.36
C ASN A 25 -5.21 12.58 -27.85
N ILE A 26 -4.76 13.79 -28.17
CA ILE A 26 -3.75 14.63 -27.54
C ILE A 26 -3.39 14.15 -26.14
N GLU A 27 -2.08 13.88 -25.98
CA GLU A 27 -1.31 13.75 -24.74
C GLU A 27 -0.67 12.37 -24.51
N LYS A 28 0.66 12.41 -24.33
CA LYS A 28 1.51 11.30 -23.87
C LYS A 28 0.96 10.60 -22.61
N TYR A 29 0.09 11.28 -21.85
CA TYR A 29 -0.65 10.75 -20.72
C TYR A 29 -1.56 9.58 -21.12
N THR A 30 -2.27 9.64 -22.26
CA THR A 30 -3.16 8.56 -22.68
C THR A 30 -2.40 7.26 -22.93
N LEU A 31 -1.23 7.35 -23.58
CA LEU A 31 -0.41 6.17 -23.88
C LEU A 31 0.18 5.53 -22.62
N TRP A 32 0.62 6.35 -21.64
CA TRP A 32 1.07 5.85 -20.32
C TRP A 32 -0.07 5.29 -19.47
N ILE A 33 -1.25 5.90 -19.49
CA ILE A 33 -2.45 5.43 -18.79
C ILE A 33 -2.90 4.08 -19.37
N LEU A 34 -2.92 3.94 -20.70
CA LEU A 34 -3.24 2.67 -21.37
C LEU A 34 -2.17 1.61 -21.10
N GLN A 35 -0.88 1.96 -21.16
CA GLN A 35 0.19 1.02 -20.83
C GLN A 35 0.11 0.55 -19.37
N LEU A 36 -0.22 1.43 -18.42
CA LEU A 36 -0.48 1.06 -17.02
C LEU A 36 -1.71 0.15 -16.85
N ARG A 37 -2.72 0.24 -17.72
CA ARG A 37 -3.93 -0.61 -17.68
C ARG A 37 -3.66 -2.05 -18.14
N ASP A 38 -2.68 -2.25 -19.02
CA ASP A 38 -2.36 -3.56 -19.62
C ASP A 38 -1.32 -4.38 -18.83
N PHE A 39 -0.73 -3.84 -17.76
CA PHE A 39 0.18 -4.61 -16.90
C PHE A 39 -0.58 -5.37 -15.81
N HIS A 40 -0.19 -6.63 -15.60
CA HIS A 40 -0.54 -7.38 -14.39
C HIS A 40 0.14 -6.73 -13.18
N MET A 41 -0.66 -6.28 -12.21
CA MET A 41 -0.19 -5.66 -10.98
C MET A 41 -0.43 -6.56 -9.78
N GLU A 42 0.66 -6.93 -9.12
CA GLU A 42 0.65 -7.61 -7.83
C GLU A 42 0.86 -6.57 -6.73
N ILE A 43 -0.11 -6.46 -5.81
CA ILE A 43 -0.05 -5.54 -4.67
C ILE A 43 0.06 -6.36 -3.40
N ILE A 44 1.21 -6.25 -2.72
CA ILE A 44 1.46 -6.93 -1.45
C ILE A 44 1.16 -5.98 -0.29
N ILE A 45 0.13 -6.30 0.48
CA ILE A 45 -0.22 -5.61 1.72
C ILE A 45 0.56 -6.24 2.86
N HIS A 46 1.58 -5.54 3.33
CA HIS A 46 2.26 -5.90 4.56
C HIS A 46 1.40 -5.51 5.76
N ALA A 47 0.93 -6.51 6.50
CA ALA A 47 0.09 -6.29 7.65
C ALA A 47 0.57 -7.09 8.86
N THR A 48 0.36 -6.52 10.03
CA THR A 48 0.73 -7.17 11.29
C THR A 48 -0.30 -8.23 11.72
N GLN A 49 -1.55 -8.08 11.29
CA GLN A 49 -2.63 -9.05 11.43
C GLN A 49 -3.24 -9.30 10.05
N THR A 50 -2.67 -10.25 9.30
CA THR A 50 -3.14 -10.61 7.96
C THR A 50 -4.60 -11.04 7.95
N GLN A 51 -5.08 -11.72 9.01
CA GLN A 51 -6.47 -12.13 9.12
C GLN A 51 -7.47 -10.96 9.03
N ASN A 52 -7.13 -9.79 9.57
CA ASN A 52 -8.00 -8.60 9.50
C ASN A 52 -8.04 -7.97 8.10
N VAL A 53 -7.01 -8.22 7.28
CA VAL A 53 -6.93 -7.78 5.88
C VAL A 53 -7.71 -8.76 4.98
N LEU A 54 -7.58 -10.06 5.20
CA LEU A 54 -8.38 -11.07 4.48
C LEU A 54 -9.87 -10.97 4.82
N GLY A 55 -10.20 -10.77 6.10
CA GLY A 55 -11.58 -10.77 6.60
C GLY A 55 -12.23 -12.16 6.59
N LYS A 56 -13.52 -12.24 6.95
CA LYS A 56 -14.27 -13.51 6.98
C LYS A 56 -14.28 -14.15 5.59
N LYS A 57 -13.70 -15.36 5.46
CA LYS A 57 -13.60 -16.12 4.20
C LYS A 57 -12.99 -15.32 3.03
N GLY A 58 -12.08 -14.38 3.30
CA GLY A 58 -11.46 -13.56 2.25
C GLY A 58 -12.38 -12.48 1.65
N ARG A 59 -13.48 -12.13 2.32
CA ARG A 59 -14.43 -11.13 1.79
C ARG A 59 -13.80 -9.76 1.61
N LYS A 60 -13.01 -9.30 2.59
CA LYS A 60 -12.46 -7.95 2.60
C LYS A 60 -11.40 -7.75 1.52
N ILE A 61 -10.56 -8.77 1.27
CA ILE A 61 -9.56 -8.69 0.19
C ILE A 61 -10.22 -8.63 -1.19
N ARG A 62 -11.30 -9.38 -1.41
CA ARG A 62 -12.08 -9.29 -2.66
C ARG A 62 -12.74 -7.93 -2.85
N GLU A 63 -13.32 -7.38 -1.79
CA GLU A 63 -13.89 -6.02 -1.81
C GLU A 63 -12.82 -4.97 -2.15
N LEU A 64 -11.62 -5.09 -1.56
CA LEU A 64 -10.48 -4.22 -1.88
C LEU A 64 -10.05 -4.37 -3.35
N THR A 65 -9.96 -5.60 -3.87
CA THR A 65 -9.66 -5.84 -5.29
C THR A 65 -10.68 -5.14 -6.18
N SER A 66 -11.97 -5.29 -5.90
CA SER A 66 -13.04 -4.64 -6.68
C SER A 66 -13.00 -3.12 -6.61
N VAL A 67 -12.64 -2.53 -5.45
CA VAL A 67 -12.50 -1.08 -5.31
C VAL A 67 -11.31 -0.56 -6.11
N VAL A 68 -10.17 -1.24 -6.07
CA VAL A 68 -8.97 -0.86 -6.83
C VAL A 68 -9.24 -0.99 -8.32
N GLN A 69 -9.84 -2.10 -8.77
CA GLN A 69 -10.23 -2.31 -10.17
C GLN A 69 -11.15 -1.19 -10.68
N LYS A 70 -12.22 -0.87 -9.94
CA LYS A 70 -13.19 0.15 -10.36
C LYS A 70 -12.64 1.57 -10.30
N ARG A 71 -11.78 1.89 -9.32
CA ARG A 71 -11.24 3.26 -9.14
C ARG A 71 -10.21 3.63 -10.19
N PHE A 72 -9.44 2.65 -10.67
CA PHE A 72 -8.36 2.87 -11.64
C PHE A 72 -8.68 2.34 -13.03
N GLU A 73 -9.89 1.81 -13.24
CA GLU A 73 -10.38 1.27 -14.52
C GLU A 73 -9.45 0.17 -15.09
N PHE A 74 -8.99 -0.73 -14.22
CA PHE A 74 -8.22 -1.90 -14.65
C PHE A 74 -9.12 -2.91 -15.36
N LEU A 75 -8.55 -3.62 -16.33
CA LEU A 75 -9.18 -4.78 -16.94
C LEU A 75 -9.38 -5.89 -15.90
N GLU A 76 -10.42 -6.71 -16.09
CA GLU A 76 -10.72 -7.83 -15.21
C GLU A 76 -9.50 -8.77 -15.12
N ASN A 77 -9.13 -9.19 -13.90
CA ASN A 77 -7.98 -10.04 -13.58
C ASN A 77 -6.57 -9.41 -13.73
N ASN A 78 -6.42 -8.12 -14.03
CA ASN A 78 -5.09 -7.48 -14.04
C ASN A 78 -4.55 -7.10 -12.66
N VAL A 79 -5.34 -7.21 -11.59
CA VAL A 79 -4.93 -6.81 -10.23
C VAL A 79 -5.08 -7.97 -9.26
N GLU A 80 -3.96 -8.36 -8.65
CA GLU A 80 -3.90 -9.37 -7.59
C GLU A 80 -3.43 -8.73 -6.28
N LEU A 81 -4.14 -9.01 -5.19
CA LEU A 81 -3.82 -8.50 -3.85
C LEU A 81 -3.39 -9.65 -2.95
N TYR A 82 -2.18 -9.54 -2.40
CA TYR A 82 -1.61 -10.48 -1.45
C TYR A 82 -1.49 -9.84 -0.08
N ALA A 83 -1.58 -10.64 0.99
CA ALA A 83 -1.39 -10.15 2.35
C ALA A 83 -0.24 -10.93 3.00
N GLU A 84 0.85 -10.23 3.27
CA GLU A 84 2.02 -10.82 3.90
C GLU A 84 2.10 -10.42 5.37
N LYS A 85 2.44 -11.39 6.22
CA LYS A 85 2.58 -11.17 7.67
C LYS A 85 3.93 -10.54 7.94
N PHE A 86 3.91 -9.44 8.68
CA PHE A 86 5.15 -8.80 9.10
C PHE A 86 5.80 -9.52 10.28
N ASN A 87 7.08 -9.89 10.15
CA ASN A 87 7.83 -10.62 11.20
C ASN A 87 8.16 -9.73 12.40
N ASN A 88 8.66 -8.51 12.18
CA ASN A 88 9.11 -7.63 13.26
C ASN A 88 8.31 -6.33 13.34
N ARG A 89 7.09 -6.41 13.89
CA ARG A 89 6.20 -5.25 14.15
C ARG A 89 6.89 -4.13 14.94
N VAL A 90 7.90 -4.47 15.73
CA VAL A 90 8.49 -3.57 16.72
C VAL A 90 9.19 -2.36 16.10
N PHE A 91 9.74 -2.50 14.89
CA PHE A 91 10.50 -1.43 14.22
C PHE A 91 9.63 -0.40 13.49
N TYR A 92 8.31 -0.60 13.40
CA TYR A 92 7.43 0.31 12.66
C TYR A 92 6.85 1.40 13.54
N ALA A 93 7.31 2.63 13.33
CA ALA A 93 6.82 3.81 14.06
C ALA A 93 5.29 3.95 13.99
N ILE A 94 4.67 3.73 12.83
CA ILE A 94 3.21 3.83 12.64
C ILE A 94 2.47 2.77 13.49
N ALA A 95 2.96 1.52 13.49
CA ALA A 95 2.34 0.45 14.28
C ALA A 95 2.49 0.69 15.79
N GLN A 96 3.61 1.28 16.23
CA GLN A 96 3.81 1.66 17.62
C GLN A 96 2.96 2.86 18.03
N ALA A 97 2.80 3.85 17.15
CA ALA A 97 1.90 4.98 17.36
C ALA A 97 0.44 4.53 17.45
N GLU A 98 0.04 3.57 16.61
CA GLU A 98 -1.30 2.98 16.65
C GLU A 98 -1.53 2.18 17.95
N SER A 99 -0.54 1.41 18.38
CA SER A 99 -0.54 0.73 19.69
C SER A 99 -0.68 1.72 20.85
N LEU A 100 0.04 2.85 20.78
CA LEU A 100 -0.04 3.92 21.78
C LEU A 100 -1.44 4.55 21.79
N ARG A 101 -2.02 4.83 20.61
CA ARG A 101 -3.41 5.30 20.47
C ARG A 101 -4.41 4.34 21.12
N PHE A 102 -4.28 3.04 20.88
CA PHE A 102 -5.17 2.04 21.49
C PHE A 102 -5.04 2.02 23.02
N LYS A 103 -3.83 2.11 23.56
CA LYS A 103 -3.59 2.17 25.01
C LYS A 103 -4.21 3.43 25.64
N LEU A 104 -4.05 4.59 25.00
CA LEU A 104 -4.62 5.85 25.48
C LEU A 104 -6.14 5.87 25.42
N LEU A 105 -6.75 5.39 24.33
CA LEU A 105 -8.20 5.24 24.22
C LEU A 105 -8.76 4.26 25.25
N GLY A 106 -7.97 3.27 25.66
CA GLY A 106 -8.29 2.34 26.73
C GLY A 106 -8.20 2.93 28.15
N GLY A 107 -7.95 4.23 28.29
CA GLY A 107 -7.90 4.93 29.59
C GLY A 107 -6.59 4.76 30.37
N LEU A 108 -5.53 4.24 29.74
CA LEU A 108 -4.21 4.20 30.38
C LEU A 108 -3.63 5.61 30.52
N VAL A 109 -3.09 5.90 31.69
CA VAL A 109 -2.36 7.16 31.96
C VAL A 109 -1.22 7.32 30.96
N VAL A 110 -1.07 8.53 30.42
CA VAL A 110 -0.18 8.83 29.29
C VAL A 110 1.27 8.40 29.53
N ARG A 111 1.80 8.66 30.73
CA ARG A 111 3.15 8.20 31.09
C ARG A 111 3.29 6.68 31.04
N ARG A 112 2.31 5.94 31.55
CA ARG A 112 2.31 4.46 31.55
C ARG A 112 2.20 3.90 30.14
N ALA A 113 1.36 4.49 29.30
CA ALA A 113 1.22 4.09 27.90
C ALA A 113 2.50 4.37 27.11
N GLY A 114 3.10 5.55 27.28
CA GLY A 114 4.35 5.95 26.62
C GLY A 114 5.53 5.06 27.01
N TYR A 115 5.79 4.92 28.32
CA TYR A 115 6.86 4.02 28.80
C TYR A 115 6.64 2.57 28.39
N GLY A 116 5.40 2.08 28.42
CA GLY A 116 5.11 0.71 28.00
C GLY A 116 5.33 0.44 26.50
N VAL A 117 5.25 1.45 25.63
CA VAL A 117 5.65 1.30 24.22
C VAL A 117 7.16 1.45 24.07
N LEU A 118 7.78 2.39 24.78
CA LEU A 118 9.21 2.63 24.72
C LEU A 118 10.02 1.42 25.21
N SER A 119 9.64 0.83 26.35
CA SER A 119 10.25 -0.40 26.87
C SER A 119 10.12 -1.55 25.88
N PHE A 120 8.93 -1.76 25.30
CA PHE A 120 8.68 -2.80 24.30
C PHE A 120 9.56 -2.65 23.06
N VAL A 121 9.79 -1.41 22.61
CA VAL A 121 10.65 -1.12 21.46
C VAL A 121 12.12 -1.35 21.81
N MET A 122 12.58 -0.86 22.96
CA MET A 122 13.96 -1.04 23.41
C MET A 122 14.34 -2.50 23.67
N GLU A 123 13.43 -3.31 24.22
CA GLU A 123 13.62 -4.76 24.43
C GLU A 123 13.84 -5.53 23.11
N SER A 124 13.37 -4.99 21.98
CA SER A 124 13.59 -5.61 20.67
C SER A 124 14.97 -5.34 20.04
N GLY A 125 15.86 -4.67 20.77
CA GLY A 125 17.24 -4.41 20.32
C GLY A 125 17.40 -3.14 19.46
N THR A 126 16.48 -2.17 19.57
CA THR A 126 16.63 -0.88 18.89
C THR A 126 17.70 0.00 19.53
N LYS A 127 18.37 0.82 18.73
CA LYS A 127 19.37 1.80 19.22
C LYS A 127 18.76 2.90 20.10
N GLY A 128 17.49 3.25 19.88
CA GLY A 128 16.79 4.29 20.62
C GLY A 128 15.40 4.56 20.03
N CYS A 129 14.51 5.11 20.85
CA CYS A 129 13.16 5.52 20.44
C CYS A 129 12.73 6.72 21.28
N GLU A 130 12.05 7.68 20.66
CA GLU A 130 11.50 8.85 21.33
C GLU A 130 9.99 8.90 21.14
N VAL A 131 9.25 9.21 22.21
CA VAL A 131 7.81 9.39 22.20
C VAL A 131 7.49 10.79 22.72
N ILE A 132 6.99 11.65 21.83
CA ILE A 132 6.67 13.05 22.14
C ILE A 132 5.18 13.18 22.43
N GLY A 133 4.84 13.81 23.56
CA GLY A 133 3.46 14.09 23.98
C GLY A 133 3.06 15.55 23.76
N GLY A 134 1.76 15.78 23.59
CA GLY A 134 1.12 17.11 23.48
C GLY A 134 0.23 17.44 24.68
N LYS A 135 -0.67 18.42 24.53
CA LYS A 135 -1.50 18.96 25.63
C LYS A 135 -2.21 17.86 26.42
N LEU A 136 -1.95 17.88 27.73
CA LEU A 136 -2.63 17.15 28.77
C LEU A 136 -3.37 18.19 29.62
N HIS A 137 -4.70 18.17 29.58
CA HIS A 137 -5.50 18.80 30.63
C HIS A 137 -6.11 17.69 31.47
N VAL A 138 -5.95 17.88 32.78
CA VAL A 138 -6.33 17.00 33.89
C VAL A 138 -7.83 16.71 33.86
#